data_AF-A0A1Y3UEB7-F1
#
_entry.id   AF-A0A1Y3UEB7-F1
#
_cell.length_a   1.000
_cell.length_b   1.000
_cell.length_c   1.000
_cell.angle_alpha   90.00
_cell.angle_beta   90.00
_cell.angle_gamma   90.00
#
_symmetry.space_group_name_H-M   'P 1'
#
loop_
_entity.id
_entity.type
_entity.pdbx_description
1 polymer ?
#
loop_
_entity_poly.entity_id
_entity_poly.type
_entity_poly.pdbx_seq_one_letter_code
_entity_poly.pdbx_strand_id
1 'polypeptide(L)'
;MEQRTEKICTKCGRILQEDENFCSNCGTPAPQPQSAQSSQNQHTQPPEQKKSGFKMLLIILVVILGGAMLCCLFGDSEDTEPTEQVQVETEEPVESSALDLYQTLRENSNISFYITKKATTFLKDHDGLFPVQSQEEIPADLVDTSITYKHIIKNDSKYGDKLMVLSNVEVSQIFEQSMGDGKYITQLNLTDENFDRYWVFYDGTLDNVFEDDYIDVVGLPLSSGSYENVMKGSTEVIVLAGAYVVPGNTLGSFTAPASVATAAAQPAVQQSEYLSLSETETKNINLFLSNFSETDFMYFDRNDYTREDLILFAVRHNVLNTSKVVGFSEKEDGIKAEDLHKTVQKFFGISLDYPTLENAPETAYGINYDYNQSMYCWDFGLTDTLQIDRVTNLETVQMNDNGEYMIDATIYYVPPELVGDGAYVNVWYRGGYNAEPVAKVSARIVPNGNFYVLRHYEITEWY
;
A
#
# COMPACT_ATOMS: atom_id res chain seq x y z
N MET A 1 51.96 5.68 -31.20
CA MET A 1 51.28 5.97 -29.93
C MET A 1 49.90 5.36 -30.05
N GLU A 2 49.70 4.15 -29.53
CA GLU A 2 48.39 3.49 -29.50
C GLU A 2 47.49 4.23 -28.51
N GLN A 3 46.29 4.62 -28.96
CA GLN A 3 45.25 5.17 -28.09
C GLN A 3 44.69 4.02 -27.25
N ARG A 4 44.95 4.04 -25.94
CA ARG A 4 44.35 3.13 -24.98
C ARG A 4 42.92 3.57 -24.71
N THR A 5 41.94 2.74 -25.03
CA THR A 5 40.53 2.99 -24.71
C THR A 5 40.28 2.56 -23.26
N GLU A 6 40.17 3.52 -22.35
CA GLU A 6 39.90 3.23 -20.94
C GLU A 6 38.46 2.70 -20.77
N LYS A 7 38.31 1.52 -20.13
CA LYS A 7 36.99 0.96 -19.80
C LYS A 7 36.46 1.68 -18.56
N ILE A 8 35.22 2.15 -18.59
CA ILE A 8 34.60 2.85 -17.44
C ILE A 8 33.42 2.01 -16.93
N CYS A 9 33.32 1.84 -15.62
CA CYS A 9 32.19 1.18 -14.99
C CYS A 9 30.91 1.99 -15.21
N THR A 10 29.91 1.35 -15.82
CA THR A 10 28.62 1.97 -16.14
C THR A 10 27.76 2.30 -14.91
N LYS A 11 28.05 1.70 -13.75
CA LYS A 11 27.29 1.92 -12.51
C LYS A 11 27.87 3.01 -11.61
N CYS A 12 29.18 3.06 -11.40
CA CYS A 12 29.80 4.00 -10.46
C CYS A 12 30.82 4.94 -11.08
N GLY A 13 31.03 4.89 -12.40
CA GLY A 13 31.92 5.81 -13.13
C GLY A 13 33.41 5.58 -12.93
N ARG A 14 33.82 4.54 -12.20
CA ARG A 14 35.24 4.23 -11.99
C ARG A 14 35.89 3.65 -13.25
N ILE A 15 37.09 4.10 -13.58
CA ILE A 15 37.93 3.51 -14.63
C ILE A 15 38.37 2.10 -14.21
N LEU A 16 38.10 1.12 -15.07
CA LEU A 16 38.42 -0.29 -14.90
C LEU A 16 39.76 -0.60 -15.59
N GLN A 17 40.56 -1.49 -14.99
CA GLN A 17 41.77 -1.98 -15.65
C GLN A 17 41.39 -2.95 -16.80
N GLU A 18 42.27 -3.10 -17.80
CA GLU A 18 41.95 -3.79 -19.08
C GLU A 18 41.45 -5.23 -18.89
N ASP A 19 41.87 -5.89 -17.80
CA ASP A 19 41.61 -7.28 -17.42
C ASP A 19 40.60 -7.45 -16.25
N GLU A 20 40.02 -6.37 -15.72
CA GLU A 20 38.98 -6.48 -14.70
C GLU A 20 37.66 -6.96 -15.34
N ASN A 21 37.23 -8.17 -14.99
CA ASN A 21 35.93 -8.72 -15.40
C ASN A 21 34.75 -8.12 -14.61
N PHE A 22 35.02 -7.52 -13.45
CA PHE A 22 34.05 -6.88 -12.57
C PHE A 22 34.68 -5.66 -11.90
N CYS A 23 33.87 -4.63 -11.65
CA CYS A 23 34.32 -3.42 -10.97
C CYS A 23 34.69 -3.72 -9.52
N SER A 24 35.95 -3.55 -9.15
CA SER A 24 36.44 -3.77 -7.78
C SER A 24 35.86 -2.82 -6.73
N ASN A 25 35.12 -1.77 -7.12
CA ASN A 25 34.45 -0.84 -6.20
C ASN A 25 32.96 -1.16 -5.96
N CYS A 26 32.24 -1.63 -6.98
CA CYS A 26 30.78 -1.81 -6.87
C CYS A 26 30.26 -3.16 -7.39
N GLY A 27 31.14 -4.07 -7.82
CA GLY A 27 30.82 -5.43 -8.25
C GLY A 27 30.18 -5.56 -9.64
N THR A 28 29.96 -4.44 -10.35
CA THR A 28 29.30 -4.45 -11.68
C THR A 28 30.19 -5.12 -12.74
N PRO A 29 29.69 -6.08 -13.54
CA PRO A 29 30.46 -6.71 -14.62
C PRO A 29 31.00 -5.70 -15.63
N ALA A 30 32.22 -5.92 -16.13
CA ALA A 30 32.82 -5.02 -17.12
C ALA A 30 32.14 -5.16 -18.50
N PRO A 31 31.94 -4.04 -19.24
CA PRO A 31 31.33 -4.08 -20.57
C PRO A 31 32.17 -4.93 -21.55
N GLN A 32 31.52 -5.86 -22.25
CA GLN A 32 32.15 -6.70 -23.29
C GLN A 32 32.20 -5.95 -24.63
N PRO A 33 33.30 -5.99 -25.41
CA PRO A 33 33.35 -5.32 -26.71
C PRO A 33 32.49 -6.05 -27.77
N GLN A 34 31.62 -5.32 -28.47
CA GLN A 34 30.90 -5.81 -29.63
C GLN A 34 31.82 -5.83 -30.87
N SER A 35 31.95 -6.99 -31.53
CA SER A 35 32.71 -7.16 -32.77
C SER A 35 31.90 -6.69 -34.00
N ALA A 36 32.54 -5.89 -34.84
CA ALA A 36 32.00 -5.37 -36.10
C ALA A 36 32.28 -6.30 -37.29
N GLN A 37 31.30 -6.53 -38.18
CA GLN A 37 31.54 -6.98 -39.57
C GLN A 37 30.69 -6.20 -40.59
N SER A 38 31.36 -5.24 -41.23
CA SER A 38 31.44 -4.88 -42.66
C SER A 38 30.25 -5.07 -43.64
N SER A 39 29.92 -3.96 -44.31
CA SER A 39 28.96 -3.76 -45.42
C SER A 39 29.44 -4.25 -46.80
N GLN A 40 28.50 -4.72 -47.64
CA GLN A 40 28.38 -4.32 -49.07
C GLN A 40 27.04 -4.77 -49.68
N ASN A 41 26.41 -3.87 -50.45
CA ASN A 41 25.13 -4.02 -51.15
C ASN A 41 25.21 -4.98 -52.35
N GLN A 42 24.19 -5.83 -52.54
CA GLN A 42 23.63 -6.15 -53.86
C GLN A 42 22.20 -6.70 -53.77
N HIS A 43 21.48 -6.46 -54.86
CA HIS A 43 20.04 -6.40 -55.02
C HIS A 43 19.42 -7.78 -55.31
N THR A 44 18.38 -8.20 -54.57
CA THR A 44 17.29 -9.09 -55.04
C THR A 44 16.15 -9.16 -54.00
N GLN A 45 14.92 -8.85 -54.41
CA GLN A 45 13.64 -9.23 -53.75
C GLN A 45 13.01 -10.43 -54.52
N PRO A 46 11.94 -11.09 -54.04
CA PRO A 46 11.70 -11.78 -52.76
C PRO A 46 11.19 -13.24 -53.02
N PRO A 47 10.69 -14.00 -52.02
CA PRO A 47 9.23 -13.97 -51.83
C PRO A 47 8.82 -13.88 -50.35
N GLU A 48 7.63 -13.32 -50.20
CA GLU A 48 6.97 -12.87 -48.99
C GLU A 48 6.47 -14.01 -48.11
N GLN A 49 6.68 -13.89 -46.80
CA GLN A 49 5.80 -14.51 -45.80
C GLN A 49 5.29 -13.39 -44.88
N LYS A 50 3.97 -13.16 -45.00
CA LYS A 50 3.17 -12.21 -44.23
C LYS A 50 3.42 -12.39 -42.72
N LYS A 51 3.99 -11.37 -42.07
CA LYS A 51 3.77 -11.13 -40.64
C LYS A 51 2.71 -10.05 -40.53
N SER A 52 1.51 -10.46 -40.10
CA SER A 52 0.38 -9.59 -39.79
C SER A 52 0.81 -8.61 -38.69
N GLY A 53 0.66 -7.31 -38.95
CA GLY A 53 1.15 -6.25 -38.09
C GLY A 53 0.12 -5.83 -37.06
N PHE A 54 0.53 -5.75 -35.79
CA PHE A 54 -0.15 -4.92 -34.80
C PHE A 54 0.51 -3.53 -34.81
N LYS A 55 -0.11 -2.61 -35.55
CA LYS A 55 0.26 -1.19 -35.57
C LYS A 55 -0.33 -0.53 -34.31
N MET A 56 0.48 -0.26 -33.29
CA MET A 56 0.08 0.65 -32.21
C MET A 56 1.30 1.32 -31.56
N LEU A 57 2.02 2.12 -32.36
CA LEU A 57 3.31 2.71 -32.01
C LEU A 57 3.25 4.21 -31.59
N LEU A 58 2.10 4.77 -31.16
CA LEU A 58 2.04 6.22 -30.90
C LEU A 58 1.26 6.72 -29.68
N ILE A 59 0.65 5.88 -28.85
CA ILE A 59 -0.13 6.37 -27.69
C ILE A 59 0.70 6.47 -26.39
N ILE A 60 1.83 5.76 -26.30
CA ILE A 60 2.64 5.66 -25.07
C ILE A 60 3.31 7.01 -24.67
N LEU A 61 3.47 7.95 -25.59
CA LEU A 61 4.26 9.17 -25.37
C LEU A 61 3.45 10.45 -25.11
N VAL A 62 2.13 10.45 -25.36
CA VAL A 62 1.33 11.71 -25.38
C VAL A 62 0.57 11.95 -24.07
N VAL A 63 0.22 10.92 -23.30
CA VAL A 63 -0.57 11.09 -22.06
C VAL A 63 0.30 11.57 -20.87
N ILE A 64 1.62 11.40 -20.94
CA ILE A 64 2.53 11.61 -19.81
C ILE A 64 2.91 13.09 -19.59
N LEU A 65 2.68 13.98 -20.57
CA LEU A 65 3.10 15.39 -20.48
C LEU A 65 1.91 16.37 -20.58
N GLY A 66 0.95 16.22 -19.66
CA GLY A 66 0.14 17.34 -19.17
C GLY A 66 -1.11 17.72 -19.96
N GLY A 67 -2.27 17.62 -19.28
CA GLY A 67 -3.40 18.53 -19.44
C GLY A 67 -4.29 18.34 -20.68
N ALA A 68 -5.56 18.05 -20.42
CA ALA A 68 -6.68 18.03 -21.35
C ALA A 68 -6.59 19.01 -22.54
N MET A 69 -6.45 18.49 -23.77
CA MET A 69 -6.96 19.14 -24.99
C MET A 69 -6.90 18.18 -26.20
N LEU A 70 -8.01 18.16 -26.96
CA LEU A 70 -8.10 17.75 -28.38
C LEU A 70 -8.52 16.29 -28.71
N CYS A 71 -9.69 15.87 -28.20
CA CYS A 71 -10.54 14.90 -28.90
C CYS A 71 -11.40 15.63 -29.94
N CYS A 72 -10.83 15.97 -31.09
CA CYS A 72 -11.53 16.32 -32.33
C CYS A 72 -10.53 16.17 -33.48
N LEU A 73 -10.98 15.67 -34.63
CA LEU A 73 -10.22 15.28 -35.84
C LEU A 73 -9.69 13.84 -35.71
N PHE A 74 -10.23 12.80 -36.34
CA PHE A 74 -10.80 12.60 -37.68
C PHE A 74 -11.90 11.50 -37.54
N GLY A 75 -13.08 11.54 -38.16
CA GLY A 75 -13.38 11.84 -39.56
C GLY A 75 -13.63 10.53 -40.28
N ASP A 76 -14.87 10.03 -40.23
CA ASP A 76 -15.37 8.83 -40.94
C ASP A 76 -15.04 8.89 -42.43
N SER A 77 -14.52 7.78 -42.96
CA SER A 77 -14.61 7.47 -44.39
C SER A 77 -14.67 5.96 -44.56
N GLU A 78 -15.90 5.48 -44.77
CA GLU A 78 -16.20 4.18 -45.37
C GLU A 78 -15.62 4.14 -46.78
N ASP A 79 -14.83 3.12 -47.09
CA ASP A 79 -14.65 2.66 -48.47
C ASP A 79 -14.55 1.13 -48.48
N THR A 80 -15.44 0.53 -49.24
CA THR A 80 -15.68 -0.91 -49.38
C THR A 80 -15.08 -1.41 -50.70
N GLU A 81 -14.39 -2.56 -50.66
CA GLU A 81 -14.29 -3.65 -51.67
C GLU A 81 -12.88 -4.27 -51.73
N PRO A 82 -12.67 -5.53 -52.21
CA PRO A 82 -13.53 -6.70 -52.16
C PRO A 82 -12.82 -7.95 -51.55
N THR A 83 -13.64 -8.94 -51.22
CA THR A 83 -13.35 -10.18 -50.48
C THR A 83 -12.40 -11.15 -51.21
N GLU A 84 -11.22 -11.38 -50.65
CA GLU A 84 -10.39 -12.56 -50.95
C GLU A 84 -10.62 -13.59 -49.83
N GLN A 85 -11.25 -14.72 -50.17
CA GLN A 85 -11.53 -15.80 -49.23
C GLN A 85 -10.24 -16.53 -48.86
N VAL A 86 -9.63 -16.14 -47.75
CA VAL A 86 -8.60 -16.93 -47.07
C VAL A 86 -9.30 -17.77 -46.01
N GLN A 87 -9.10 -19.08 -46.09
CA GLN A 87 -9.55 -20.02 -45.06
C GLN A 87 -8.88 -19.62 -43.74
N VAL A 88 -9.70 -19.14 -42.80
CA VAL A 88 -9.29 -18.94 -41.41
C VAL A 88 -9.26 -20.33 -40.78
N GLU A 89 -8.07 -20.93 -40.72
CA GLU A 89 -7.81 -21.89 -39.66
C GLU A 89 -8.04 -21.14 -38.35
N THR A 90 -9.03 -21.60 -37.60
CA THR A 90 -9.29 -21.12 -36.25
C THR A 90 -8.11 -21.59 -35.41
N GLU A 91 -7.04 -20.79 -35.35
CA GLU A 91 -6.08 -20.88 -34.25
C GLU A 91 -6.87 -20.51 -33.00
N GLU A 92 -7.14 -21.51 -32.15
CA GLU A 92 -7.64 -21.27 -30.80
C GLU A 92 -6.68 -20.28 -30.12
N PRO A 93 -7.20 -19.26 -29.41
CA PRO A 93 -6.34 -18.30 -28.74
C PRO A 93 -5.49 -19.06 -27.72
N VAL A 94 -4.18 -19.13 -27.98
CA VAL A 94 -3.23 -19.63 -26.98
C VAL A 94 -3.27 -18.63 -25.84
N GLU A 95 -3.90 -19.00 -24.72
CA GLU A 95 -3.79 -18.22 -23.50
C GLU A 95 -2.30 -18.08 -23.15
N SER A 96 -1.83 -16.84 -23.11
CA SER A 96 -0.49 -16.50 -22.66
C SER A 96 -0.38 -16.87 -21.18
N SER A 97 0.62 -17.67 -20.82
CA SER A 97 0.86 -18.00 -19.41
C SER A 97 1.23 -16.75 -18.60
N ALA A 98 1.01 -16.77 -17.28
CA ALA A 98 1.40 -15.70 -16.37
C ALA A 98 2.89 -15.36 -16.51
N LEU A 99 3.76 -16.36 -16.71
CA LEU A 99 5.18 -16.10 -16.94
C LEU A 99 5.40 -15.28 -18.22
N ASP A 100 4.73 -15.63 -19.32
CA ASP A 100 4.89 -14.92 -20.60
C ASP A 100 4.39 -13.47 -20.47
N LEU A 101 3.30 -13.27 -19.73
CA LEU A 101 2.77 -11.94 -19.42
C LEU A 101 3.80 -11.09 -18.66
N TYR A 102 4.30 -11.58 -17.52
CA TYR A 102 5.24 -10.80 -16.70
C TYR A 102 6.60 -10.60 -17.40
N GLN A 103 7.03 -11.53 -18.27
CA GLN A 103 8.19 -11.32 -19.14
C GLN A 103 7.95 -10.21 -20.16
N THR A 104 6.76 -10.16 -20.76
CA THR A 104 6.36 -9.10 -21.68
C THR A 104 6.32 -7.74 -20.97
N LEU A 105 5.76 -7.67 -19.76
CA LEU A 105 5.73 -6.45 -18.96
C LEU A 105 7.13 -5.97 -18.58
N ARG A 106 8.04 -6.90 -18.23
CA ARG A 106 9.46 -6.56 -17.97
C ARG A 106 10.12 -5.85 -19.14
N GLU A 107 9.79 -6.24 -20.36
CA GLU A 107 10.42 -5.70 -21.58
C GLU A 107 9.81 -4.39 -22.05
N ASN A 108 8.57 -4.10 -21.65
CA ASN A 108 7.79 -2.99 -22.19
C ASN A 108 7.33 -1.96 -21.14
N SER A 109 7.59 -2.20 -19.86
CA SER A 109 7.25 -1.27 -18.77
C SER A 109 8.31 -0.17 -18.60
N ASN A 110 7.89 0.99 -18.09
CA ASN A 110 8.75 2.06 -17.60
C ASN A 110 9.38 1.74 -16.23
N ILE A 111 9.03 0.62 -15.61
CA ILE A 111 9.62 0.12 -14.37
C ILE A 111 10.76 -0.83 -14.72
N SER A 112 11.95 -0.54 -14.21
CA SER A 112 13.11 -1.41 -14.33
C SER A 112 13.05 -2.49 -13.26
N PHE A 113 12.86 -3.74 -13.68
CA PHE A 113 12.87 -4.91 -12.81
C PHE A 113 13.33 -6.15 -13.57
N TYR A 114 13.48 -7.27 -12.87
CA TYR A 114 13.72 -8.57 -13.46
C TYR A 114 12.88 -9.64 -12.75
N ILE A 115 12.85 -10.85 -13.30
CA ILE A 115 12.13 -11.95 -12.66
C ILE A 115 13.18 -12.89 -12.09
N THR A 116 13.20 -13.07 -10.77
CA THR A 116 14.13 -14.01 -10.12
C THR A 116 13.91 -15.44 -10.61
N LYS A 117 14.90 -16.31 -10.42
CA LYS A 117 14.79 -17.74 -10.78
C LYS A 117 13.65 -18.43 -10.02
N LYS A 118 13.46 -18.07 -8.74
CA LYS A 118 12.38 -18.59 -7.90
C LYS A 118 11.02 -18.14 -8.44
N ALA A 119 10.83 -16.83 -8.67
CA ALA A 119 9.59 -16.31 -9.25
C ALA A 119 9.28 -16.90 -10.63
N THR A 120 10.31 -17.09 -11.48
CA THR A 120 10.16 -17.77 -12.78
C THR A 120 9.64 -19.20 -12.64
N THR A 121 10.06 -19.91 -11.58
CA THR A 121 9.61 -21.29 -11.33
C THR A 121 8.18 -21.28 -10.80
N PHE A 122 7.89 -20.40 -9.83
CA PHE A 122 6.56 -20.26 -9.23
C PHE A 122 5.50 -19.91 -10.28
N LEU A 123 5.76 -18.94 -11.16
CA LEU A 123 4.82 -18.54 -12.23
C LEU A 123 4.53 -19.66 -13.23
N LYS A 124 5.47 -20.59 -13.46
CA LYS A 124 5.24 -21.76 -14.33
C LYS A 124 4.40 -22.82 -13.64
N ASP A 125 4.67 -23.06 -12.37
CA ASP A 125 4.04 -24.14 -11.61
C ASP A 125 2.64 -23.75 -11.08
N HIS A 126 2.36 -22.44 -10.98
CA HIS A 126 1.14 -21.88 -10.39
C HIS A 126 0.52 -20.77 -11.25
N ASP A 127 0.51 -20.95 -12.57
CA ASP A 127 0.00 -19.98 -13.56
C ASP A 127 -1.41 -19.45 -13.21
N GLY A 128 -2.33 -20.35 -12.88
CA GLY A 128 -3.73 -20.02 -12.54
C GLY A 128 -3.94 -19.21 -11.26
N LEU A 129 -2.88 -18.74 -10.58
CA LEU A 129 -3.00 -17.82 -9.44
C LEU A 129 -2.97 -16.34 -9.84
N PHE A 130 -2.71 -16.00 -11.11
CA PHE A 130 -2.44 -14.62 -11.55
C PHE A 130 -3.43 -14.17 -12.64
N PRO A 131 -4.66 -13.77 -12.27
CA PRO A 131 -5.17 -13.64 -10.91
C PRO A 131 -6.17 -14.74 -10.52
N VAL A 132 -6.45 -14.84 -9.22
CA VAL A 132 -7.62 -15.57 -8.70
C VAL A 132 -8.81 -14.62 -8.48
N GLN A 133 -10.02 -15.17 -8.37
CA GLN A 133 -11.23 -14.38 -8.12
C GLN A 133 -11.60 -14.31 -6.63
N SER A 134 -11.09 -15.24 -5.84
CA SER A 134 -11.36 -15.33 -4.39
C SER A 134 -10.14 -15.78 -3.61
N GLN A 135 -10.07 -15.40 -2.34
CA GLN A 135 -8.97 -15.77 -1.45
C GLN A 135 -8.85 -17.29 -1.27
N GLU A 136 -9.98 -18.01 -1.26
CA GLU A 136 -10.05 -19.46 -1.04
C GLU A 136 -9.32 -20.27 -2.12
N GLU A 137 -9.06 -19.67 -3.28
CA GLU A 137 -8.30 -20.28 -4.37
C GLU A 137 -6.79 -20.26 -4.13
N ILE A 138 -6.31 -19.46 -3.16
CA ILE A 138 -4.89 -19.36 -2.82
C ILE A 138 -4.56 -20.38 -1.72
N PRO A 139 -3.74 -21.41 -2.01
CA PRO A 139 -3.30 -22.36 -1.00
C PRO A 139 -2.47 -21.66 0.08
N ALA A 140 -2.86 -21.81 1.34
CA ALA A 140 -2.19 -21.15 2.47
C ALA A 140 -0.70 -21.52 2.58
N ASP A 141 -0.29 -22.71 2.14
CA ASP A 141 1.11 -23.11 2.14
C ASP A 141 1.96 -22.38 1.10
N LEU A 142 1.35 -21.73 0.09
CA LEU A 142 2.04 -20.90 -0.90
C LEU A 142 2.21 -19.45 -0.45
N VAL A 143 1.66 -19.06 0.69
CA VAL A 143 1.74 -17.70 1.24
C VAL A 143 2.74 -17.64 2.39
N ASP A 144 3.56 -16.59 2.42
CA ASP A 144 4.45 -16.27 3.54
C ASP A 144 4.25 -14.80 3.95
N THR A 145 3.49 -14.62 5.03
CA THR A 145 3.14 -13.31 5.59
C THR A 145 4.31 -12.65 6.34
N SER A 146 5.45 -13.35 6.49
CA SER A 146 6.65 -12.80 7.14
C SER A 146 7.60 -12.08 6.17
N ILE A 147 7.36 -12.19 4.86
CA ILE A 147 8.11 -11.47 3.84
C ILE A 147 7.75 -9.98 3.91
N THR A 148 8.76 -9.12 3.97
CA THR A 148 8.59 -7.66 4.10
C THR A 148 9.44 -6.93 3.07
N TYR A 149 9.24 -5.62 2.95
CA TYR A 149 10.03 -4.80 2.02
C TYR A 149 11.55 -4.97 2.20
N LYS A 150 12.00 -4.88 3.46
CA LYS A 150 13.41 -5.00 3.86
C LYS A 150 14.02 -6.35 3.48
N HIS A 151 13.22 -7.42 3.45
CA HIS A 151 13.68 -8.73 3.05
C HIS A 151 14.06 -8.77 1.57
N ILE A 152 13.19 -8.23 0.70
CA ILE A 152 13.39 -8.23 -0.75
C ILE A 152 14.52 -7.28 -1.15
N ILE A 153 14.55 -6.04 -0.63
CA ILE A 153 15.62 -5.08 -0.96
C ILE A 153 17.00 -5.61 -0.52
N LYS A 154 17.08 -6.29 0.62
CA LYS A 154 18.34 -6.85 1.10
C LYS A 154 18.88 -7.96 0.19
N ASN A 155 18.01 -8.85 -0.30
CA ASN A 155 18.38 -9.94 -1.21
C ASN A 155 17.12 -10.61 -1.80
N ASP A 156 16.65 -10.08 -2.91
CA ASP A 156 15.47 -10.58 -3.65
C ASP A 156 15.63 -12.01 -4.18
N SER A 157 16.86 -12.45 -4.51
CA SER A 157 17.11 -13.82 -5.02
C SER A 157 16.73 -14.95 -4.04
N LYS A 158 16.53 -14.63 -2.76
CA LYS A 158 16.07 -15.58 -1.74
C LYS A 158 14.56 -15.78 -1.73
N TYR A 159 13.79 -14.93 -2.39
CA TYR A 159 12.32 -14.91 -2.38
C TYR A 159 11.77 -15.13 -3.79
N GLY A 160 10.43 -15.15 -3.92
CA GLY A 160 9.74 -15.44 -5.17
C GLY A 160 9.31 -16.91 -5.32
N ASP A 161 9.41 -17.72 -4.27
CA ASP A 161 8.84 -19.09 -4.19
C ASP A 161 7.62 -19.17 -3.25
N LYS A 162 7.20 -18.02 -2.72
CA LYS A 162 5.98 -17.81 -1.93
C LYS A 162 5.38 -16.46 -2.30
N LEU A 163 4.05 -16.36 -2.19
CA LEU A 163 3.31 -15.11 -2.24
C LEU A 163 3.57 -14.33 -0.95
N MET A 164 3.83 -13.03 -1.06
CA MET A 164 3.83 -12.11 0.06
C MET A 164 2.49 -11.40 0.17
N VAL A 165 2.19 -10.89 1.37
CA VAL A 165 0.97 -10.14 1.65
C VAL A 165 1.35 -8.70 1.95
N LEU A 166 0.75 -7.77 1.20
CA LEU A 166 0.70 -6.36 1.54
C LEU A 166 -0.66 -6.09 2.17
N SER A 167 -0.67 -5.46 3.34
CA SER A 167 -1.88 -5.17 4.09
C SER A 167 -2.05 -3.67 4.26
N ASN A 168 -3.23 -3.14 3.95
CA ASN A 168 -3.57 -1.71 4.05
C ASN A 168 -2.55 -0.79 3.35
N VAL A 169 -2.12 -1.13 2.13
CA VAL A 169 -1.19 -0.27 1.38
C VAL A 169 -1.98 0.75 0.57
N GLU A 170 -1.53 2.00 0.61
CA GLU A 170 -2.16 3.12 -0.09
C GLU A 170 -1.87 3.06 -1.58
N VAL A 171 -2.90 3.21 -2.41
CA VAL A 171 -2.79 3.33 -3.86
C VAL A 171 -2.38 4.74 -4.21
N SER A 172 -1.07 4.96 -4.31
CA SER A 172 -0.52 6.25 -4.71
C SER A 172 -0.85 6.58 -6.17
N GLN A 173 -0.90 5.59 -7.06
CA GLN A 173 -1.34 5.74 -8.45
C GLN A 173 -1.89 4.42 -8.99
N ILE A 174 -2.87 4.48 -9.89
CA ILE A 174 -3.43 3.32 -10.59
C ILE A 174 -3.66 3.62 -12.07
N PHE A 175 -3.33 2.65 -12.93
CA PHE A 175 -3.58 2.74 -14.37
C PHE A 175 -4.02 1.40 -14.95
N GLU A 176 -5.04 1.41 -15.80
CA GLU A 176 -5.43 0.26 -16.59
C GLU A 176 -4.96 0.43 -18.04
N GLN A 177 -4.33 -0.61 -18.58
CA GLN A 177 -3.80 -0.63 -19.93
C GLN A 177 -4.39 -1.82 -20.69
N SER A 178 -5.02 -1.55 -21.84
CA SER A 178 -5.44 -2.63 -22.74
C SER A 178 -4.23 -3.30 -23.38
N MET A 179 -4.22 -4.63 -23.34
CA MET A 179 -3.23 -5.49 -23.98
C MET A 179 -3.69 -5.99 -25.37
N GLY A 180 -4.89 -5.58 -25.82
CA GLY A 180 -5.55 -6.14 -27.00
C GLY A 180 -6.51 -7.29 -26.63
N ASP A 181 -7.39 -7.65 -27.57
CA ASP A 181 -8.33 -8.79 -27.44
C ASP A 181 -9.21 -8.77 -26.17
N GLY A 182 -9.52 -7.58 -25.66
CA GLY A 182 -10.30 -7.39 -24.44
C GLY A 182 -9.53 -7.68 -23.14
N LYS A 183 -8.23 -7.99 -23.21
CA LYS A 183 -7.36 -8.15 -22.04
C LYS A 183 -6.85 -6.79 -21.55
N TYR A 184 -6.70 -6.70 -20.23
CA TYR A 184 -6.24 -5.50 -19.54
C TYR A 184 -5.21 -5.87 -18.47
N ILE A 185 -4.27 -4.95 -18.24
CA ILE A 185 -3.36 -5.00 -17.09
C ILE A 185 -3.62 -3.78 -16.24
N THR A 186 -3.81 -4.00 -14.94
CA THR A 186 -3.85 -2.94 -13.94
C THR A 186 -2.47 -2.81 -13.30
N GLN A 187 -1.93 -1.59 -13.30
CA GLN A 187 -0.66 -1.24 -12.67
C GLN A 187 -0.94 -0.36 -11.46
N LEU A 188 -0.41 -0.76 -10.30
CA LEU A 188 -0.58 -0.05 -9.03
C LEU A 188 0.77 0.40 -8.51
N ASN A 189 0.91 1.69 -8.24
CA ASN A 189 2.01 2.24 -7.43
C ASN A 189 1.50 2.38 -6.00
N LEU A 190 2.09 1.64 -5.07
CA LEU A 190 1.60 1.52 -3.70
C LEU A 190 2.63 2.02 -2.71
N THR A 191 2.17 2.61 -1.62
CA THR A 191 3.00 3.06 -0.51
C THR A 191 2.41 2.54 0.81
N ASP A 192 3.23 1.93 1.66
CA ASP A 192 2.79 1.55 3.01
C ASP A 192 3.04 2.65 4.04
N GLU A 193 2.61 2.43 5.29
CA GLU A 193 2.78 3.38 6.40
C GLU A 193 4.24 3.74 6.72
N ASN A 194 5.20 2.90 6.31
CA ASN A 194 6.63 3.15 6.49
C ASN A 194 7.23 3.92 5.30
N PHE A 195 6.41 4.35 4.34
CA PHE A 195 6.82 4.90 3.06
C PHE A 195 7.61 3.91 2.17
N ASP A 196 7.52 2.62 2.46
CA ASP A 196 8.06 1.58 1.58
C ASP A 196 7.16 1.47 0.34
N ARG A 197 7.77 1.28 -0.84
CA ARG A 197 7.06 1.43 -2.12
C ARG A 197 7.00 0.13 -2.91
N TYR A 198 5.86 -0.11 -3.54
CA TYR A 198 5.60 -1.32 -4.30
C TYR A 198 5.02 -0.97 -5.67
N TRP A 199 5.34 -1.78 -6.67
CA TRP A 199 4.72 -1.73 -7.98
C TRP A 199 4.07 -3.07 -8.29
N VAL A 200 2.75 -3.09 -8.42
CA VAL A 200 2.00 -4.34 -8.64
C VAL A 200 1.46 -4.35 -10.07
N PHE A 201 1.73 -5.43 -10.79
CA PHE A 201 1.11 -5.74 -12.07
C PHE A 201 0.03 -6.81 -11.85
N TYR A 202 -1.23 -6.47 -12.12
CA TYR A 202 -2.40 -7.33 -11.98
C TYR A 202 -3.02 -7.63 -13.36
N ASP A 203 -3.20 -8.91 -13.68
CA ASP A 203 -3.77 -9.37 -14.97
C ASP A 203 -5.30 -9.29 -14.98
N GLY A 204 -5.81 -8.08 -15.19
CA GLY A 204 -7.24 -7.78 -15.22
C GLY A 204 -7.51 -6.31 -14.96
N THR A 205 -8.79 -5.97 -14.78
CA THR A 205 -9.26 -4.67 -14.31
C THR A 205 -9.55 -4.71 -12.81
N LEU A 206 -9.52 -3.54 -12.17
CA LEU A 206 -9.91 -3.37 -10.77
C LEU A 206 -10.94 -2.25 -10.67
N ASP A 207 -12.18 -2.55 -11.09
CA ASP A 207 -13.26 -1.57 -11.27
C ASP A 207 -13.61 -0.74 -10.03
N ASN A 208 -13.26 -1.22 -8.83
CA ASN A 208 -13.57 -0.60 -7.54
C ASN A 208 -12.33 -0.19 -6.73
N VAL A 209 -11.17 -0.06 -7.37
CA VAL A 209 -9.94 0.43 -6.74
C VAL A 209 -9.53 1.74 -7.42
N PHE A 210 -9.30 2.77 -6.62
CA PHE A 210 -8.97 4.12 -7.09
C PHE A 210 -7.69 4.64 -6.42
N GLU A 211 -7.15 5.75 -6.94
CA GLU A 211 -6.09 6.50 -6.25
C GLU A 211 -6.57 6.94 -4.87
N ASP A 212 -5.66 6.98 -3.89
CA ASP A 212 -5.90 7.22 -2.47
C ASP A 212 -6.68 6.12 -1.71
N ASP A 213 -7.11 5.04 -2.38
CA ASP A 213 -7.67 3.87 -1.69
C ASP A 213 -6.58 3.12 -0.93
N TYR A 214 -7.00 2.39 0.11
CA TYR A 214 -6.16 1.39 0.74
C TYR A 214 -6.59 0.02 0.26
N ILE A 215 -5.63 -0.85 -0.08
CA ILE A 215 -5.87 -2.21 -0.58
C ILE A 215 -5.03 -3.24 0.16
N ASP A 216 -5.50 -4.48 0.15
CA ASP A 216 -4.65 -5.63 0.44
C ASP A 216 -4.25 -6.30 -0.87
N VAL A 217 -3.00 -6.75 -0.94
CA VAL A 217 -2.46 -7.43 -2.11
C VAL A 217 -1.82 -8.74 -1.67
N VAL A 218 -2.27 -9.84 -2.26
CA VAL A 218 -1.49 -11.08 -2.30
C VAL A 218 -0.74 -11.09 -3.60
N GLY A 219 0.60 -11.11 -3.55
CA GLY A 219 1.41 -11.01 -4.74
C GLY A 219 2.72 -11.76 -4.65
N LEU A 220 3.23 -12.21 -5.79
CA LEU A 220 4.53 -12.85 -5.89
C LEU A 220 5.62 -11.79 -6.08
N PRO A 221 6.64 -11.71 -5.19
CA PRO A 221 7.77 -10.81 -5.41
C PRO A 221 8.60 -11.27 -6.61
N LEU A 222 8.65 -10.43 -7.65
CA LEU A 222 9.41 -10.69 -8.87
C LEU A 222 10.88 -10.33 -8.68
N SER A 223 11.15 -9.10 -8.22
CA SER A 223 12.46 -8.58 -7.79
C SER A 223 12.32 -7.24 -7.07
N SER A 224 13.46 -6.72 -6.58
CA SER A 224 13.61 -5.27 -6.40
C SER A 224 13.60 -4.55 -7.75
N GLY A 225 13.14 -3.30 -7.79
CA GLY A 225 13.01 -2.53 -9.03
C GLY A 225 13.14 -1.03 -8.81
N SER A 226 13.03 -0.27 -9.89
CA SER A 226 13.06 1.20 -9.82
C SER A 226 12.39 1.87 -11.01
N TYR A 227 11.97 3.11 -10.82
CA TYR A 227 11.43 3.96 -11.89
C TYR A 227 11.90 5.42 -11.75
N GLU A 228 11.83 6.18 -12.85
CA GLU A 228 12.11 7.62 -12.84
C GLU A 228 10.87 8.40 -12.37
N ASN A 229 11.02 9.18 -11.30
CA ASN A 229 9.95 10.03 -10.79
C ASN A 229 9.88 11.38 -11.52
N VAL A 230 8.81 12.13 -11.27
CA VAL A 230 8.55 13.44 -11.89
C VAL A 230 9.64 14.50 -11.63
N MET A 231 10.46 14.30 -10.60
CA MET A 231 11.63 15.14 -10.29
C MET A 231 12.92 14.65 -10.97
N LYS A 232 12.82 13.71 -11.93
CA LYS A 232 13.95 13.05 -12.62
C LYS A 232 14.90 12.29 -11.69
N GLY A 233 14.43 11.94 -10.49
CA GLY A 233 15.12 11.06 -9.57
C GLY A 233 14.71 9.61 -9.78
N SER A 234 15.54 8.67 -9.34
CA SER A 234 15.18 7.25 -9.32
C SER A 234 14.49 6.91 -8.00
N THR A 235 13.37 6.20 -8.07
CA THR A 235 12.61 5.70 -6.92
C THR A 235 12.73 4.18 -6.87
N GLU A 236 13.20 3.63 -5.76
CA GLU A 236 13.29 2.18 -5.52
C GLU A 236 11.92 1.64 -5.10
N VAL A 237 11.58 0.44 -5.59
CA VAL A 237 10.31 -0.26 -5.32
C VAL A 237 10.54 -1.77 -5.24
N ILE A 238 9.57 -2.50 -4.68
CA ILE A 238 9.43 -3.94 -4.90
C ILE A 238 8.39 -4.18 -5.98
N VAL A 239 8.73 -5.02 -6.96
CA VAL A 239 7.79 -5.34 -8.05
C VAL A 239 7.11 -6.67 -7.78
N LEU A 240 5.78 -6.67 -7.79
CA LEU A 240 4.93 -7.86 -7.57
C LEU A 240 4.12 -8.23 -8.81
N ALA A 241 3.98 -9.53 -9.02
CA ALA A 241 2.86 -10.09 -9.77
C ALA A 241 1.67 -10.21 -8.83
N GLY A 242 0.58 -9.47 -9.09
CA GLY A 242 -0.63 -9.48 -8.25
C GLY A 242 -1.45 -10.74 -8.50
N ALA A 243 -1.60 -11.58 -7.48
CA ALA A 243 -2.44 -12.77 -7.52
C ALA A 243 -3.89 -12.44 -7.13
N TYR A 244 -4.04 -11.60 -6.10
CA TYR A 244 -5.35 -11.18 -5.60
C TYR A 244 -5.24 -9.79 -4.99
N VAL A 245 -6.20 -8.93 -5.32
CA VAL A 245 -6.31 -7.57 -4.82
C VAL A 245 -7.73 -7.37 -4.32
N VAL A 246 -7.85 -6.84 -3.11
CA VAL A 246 -9.15 -6.55 -2.49
C VAL A 246 -9.09 -5.20 -1.80
N PRO A 247 -10.26 -4.57 -1.53
CA PRO A 247 -10.30 -3.40 -0.67
C PRO A 247 -9.51 -3.66 0.61
N GLY A 248 -8.85 -2.61 1.06
CA GLY A 248 -7.92 -2.66 2.18
C GLY A 248 -8.59 -3.42 3.28
N ASN A 249 -7.84 -4.40 3.78
CA ASN A 249 -8.11 -5.08 5.01
C ASN A 249 -9.30 -6.03 5.02
N THR A 250 -9.72 -6.45 3.84
CA THR A 250 -10.78 -7.44 3.67
C THR A 250 -10.20 -8.84 3.46
N LEU A 251 -8.87 -8.96 3.41
CA LEU A 251 -8.18 -10.23 3.28
C LEU A 251 -8.23 -11.00 4.61
N GLY A 252 -8.83 -12.19 4.59
CA GLY A 252 -8.85 -13.11 5.72
C GLY A 252 -7.47 -13.73 6.02
N SER A 253 -7.39 -14.53 7.08
CA SER A 253 -6.13 -15.17 7.48
C SER A 253 -5.75 -16.37 6.59
N PHE A 254 -4.49 -16.45 6.17
CA PHE A 254 -3.92 -17.68 5.59
C PHE A 254 -3.49 -18.66 6.69
N THR A 255 -4.46 -19.27 7.38
CA THR A 255 -4.20 -20.39 8.30
C THR A 255 -4.62 -21.70 7.65
N ALA A 256 -3.73 -22.70 7.64
CA ALA A 256 -4.10 -24.05 7.22
C ALA A 256 -5.26 -24.58 8.11
N PRO A 257 -6.26 -25.28 7.56
CA PRO A 257 -7.36 -25.80 8.36
C PRO A 257 -6.84 -26.83 9.37
N ALA A 258 -7.09 -26.59 10.66
CA ALA A 258 -6.88 -27.59 11.70
C ALA A 258 -7.87 -28.76 11.49
N SER A 259 -7.37 -29.98 11.60
CA SER A 259 -8.18 -31.20 11.49
C SER A 259 -9.27 -31.24 12.56
N VAL A 260 -10.51 -31.36 12.13
CA VAL A 260 -11.68 -31.40 13.00
C VAL A 260 -11.68 -32.69 13.83
N ALA A 261 -11.47 -32.56 15.14
CA ALA A 261 -11.76 -33.62 16.11
C ALA A 261 -13.02 -33.25 16.90
N THR A 262 -14.11 -33.96 16.64
CA THR A 262 -15.38 -33.88 17.39
C THR A 262 -15.19 -34.28 18.85
N ALA A 263 -15.55 -33.40 19.79
CA ALA A 263 -15.79 -33.74 21.18
C ALA A 263 -17.15 -33.21 21.64
N ALA A 264 -17.90 -34.10 22.30
CA ALA A 264 -19.30 -33.94 22.65
C ALA A 264 -19.55 -32.92 23.78
N ALA A 265 -20.74 -32.31 23.73
CA ALA A 265 -21.22 -31.27 24.63
C ALA A 265 -21.48 -31.74 26.08
N GLN A 266 -21.13 -30.88 27.05
CA GLN A 266 -21.72 -30.77 28.39
C GLN A 266 -21.68 -29.29 28.85
N PRO A 267 -22.55 -28.86 29.80
CA PRO A 267 -23.15 -27.52 29.81
C PRO A 267 -22.34 -26.44 30.55
N ALA A 268 -22.67 -25.21 30.18
CA ALA A 268 -22.07 -23.92 30.50
C ALA A 268 -21.72 -23.65 31.97
N VAL A 269 -20.47 -23.20 32.16
CA VAL A 269 -20.08 -22.15 33.11
C VAL A 269 -19.24 -21.16 32.29
N GLN A 270 -19.72 -19.92 32.18
CA GLN A 270 -19.12 -18.86 31.37
C GLN A 270 -17.83 -18.39 32.05
N GLN A 271 -16.72 -19.00 31.67
CA GLN A 271 -15.37 -18.53 31.97
C GLN A 271 -14.96 -17.71 30.74
N SER A 272 -14.82 -16.40 30.89
CA SER A 272 -14.43 -15.51 29.80
C SER A 272 -13.05 -15.92 29.28
N GLU A 273 -13.03 -16.59 28.14
CA GLU A 273 -11.78 -16.97 27.49
C GLU A 273 -11.22 -15.70 26.85
N TYR A 274 -10.19 -15.12 27.47
CA TYR A 274 -9.48 -13.97 26.92
C TYR A 274 -8.80 -14.37 25.61
N LEU A 275 -8.90 -13.51 24.61
CA LEU A 275 -8.35 -13.73 23.29
C LEU A 275 -6.84 -13.54 23.31
N SER A 276 -6.10 -14.55 22.85
CA SER A 276 -4.66 -14.44 22.60
C SER A 276 -4.45 -13.87 21.21
N LEU A 277 -4.07 -12.60 21.14
CA LEU A 277 -3.78 -11.91 19.88
C LEU A 277 -2.37 -12.23 19.36
N SER A 278 -2.17 -12.05 18.05
CA SER A 278 -0.82 -12.02 17.50
C SER A 278 -0.06 -10.76 17.96
N GLU A 279 1.27 -10.76 17.84
CA GLU A 279 2.09 -9.58 18.17
C GLU A 279 1.70 -8.37 17.31
N THR A 280 1.48 -8.59 16.01
CA THR A 280 1.04 -7.56 15.05
C THR A 280 -0.33 -7.00 15.43
N GLU A 281 -1.30 -7.85 15.75
CA GLU A 281 -2.64 -7.43 16.12
C GLU A 281 -2.64 -6.67 17.45
N THR A 282 -1.85 -7.15 18.43
CA THR A 282 -1.61 -6.44 19.70
C THR A 282 -1.03 -5.06 19.45
N LYS A 283 0.00 -4.95 18.60
CA LYS A 283 0.62 -3.69 18.22
C LYS A 283 -0.40 -2.73 17.59
N ASN A 284 -1.21 -3.22 16.66
CA ASN A 284 -2.18 -2.41 15.93
C ASN A 284 -3.28 -1.87 16.86
N ILE A 285 -3.78 -2.68 17.79
CA ILE A 285 -4.77 -2.22 18.77
C ILE A 285 -4.14 -1.23 19.77
N ASN A 286 -2.94 -1.50 20.27
CA ASN A 286 -2.22 -0.56 21.14
C ASN A 286 -2.01 0.78 20.45
N LEU A 287 -1.54 0.77 19.20
CA LEU A 287 -1.37 1.98 18.40
C LEU A 287 -2.72 2.70 18.21
N PHE A 288 -3.76 1.98 17.81
CA PHE A 288 -5.09 2.56 17.64
C PHE A 288 -5.59 3.24 18.92
N LEU A 289 -5.51 2.57 20.07
CA LEU A 289 -5.94 3.14 21.34
C LEU A 289 -5.04 4.28 21.83
N SER A 290 -3.75 4.26 21.47
CA SER A 290 -2.80 5.31 21.83
C SER A 290 -3.17 6.67 21.23
N ASN A 291 -3.75 6.68 20.01
CA ASN A 291 -4.27 7.90 19.38
C ASN A 291 -5.29 8.66 20.25
N PHE A 292 -6.06 7.95 21.08
CA PHE A 292 -7.02 8.56 22.01
C PHE A 292 -6.33 9.03 23.30
N SER A 293 -5.41 8.22 23.84
CA SER A 293 -4.68 8.61 25.05
C SER A 293 -3.75 9.82 24.83
N GLU A 294 -3.16 9.95 23.64
CA GLU A 294 -2.28 11.06 23.26
C GLU A 294 -3.03 12.38 23.08
N THR A 295 -4.34 12.33 22.87
CA THR A 295 -5.18 13.51 22.65
C THR A 295 -5.93 13.95 23.90
N ASP A 296 -5.60 13.37 25.07
CA ASP A 296 -6.34 13.45 26.33
C ASP A 296 -7.83 13.12 26.19
N PHE A 297 -8.17 12.21 25.27
CA PHE A 297 -9.55 11.84 25.03
C PHE A 297 -10.07 10.99 26.20
N MET A 298 -11.09 11.47 26.91
CA MET A 298 -11.51 10.87 28.18
C MET A 298 -12.68 9.89 28.06
N TYR A 299 -13.63 10.21 27.18
CA TYR A 299 -14.88 9.47 27.07
C TYR A 299 -15.45 9.56 25.66
N PHE A 300 -15.99 8.45 25.18
CA PHE A 300 -16.83 8.38 24.01
C PHE A 300 -17.76 7.18 24.11
N ASP A 301 -19.04 7.37 23.79
CA ASP A 301 -19.94 6.28 23.44
C ASP A 301 -20.60 6.59 22.11
N ARG A 302 -20.68 5.59 21.22
CA ARG A 302 -21.24 5.78 19.88
C ARG A 302 -22.68 6.30 19.89
N ASN A 303 -23.43 6.05 20.97
CA ASN A 303 -24.81 6.49 21.14
C ASN A 303 -24.94 7.78 21.96
N ASP A 304 -23.86 8.23 22.59
CA ASP A 304 -23.82 9.41 23.45
C ASP A 304 -22.47 10.12 23.29
N TYR A 305 -22.38 10.96 22.27
CA TYR A 305 -21.21 11.76 21.94
C TYR A 305 -21.62 13.18 21.59
N THR A 306 -20.72 14.13 21.81
CA THR A 306 -20.86 15.49 21.29
C THR A 306 -20.06 15.65 20.01
N ARG A 307 -20.51 16.54 19.13
CA ARG A 307 -19.77 16.85 17.90
C ARG A 307 -18.43 17.50 18.24
N GLU A 308 -18.42 18.30 19.30
CA GLU A 308 -17.30 19.06 19.80
C GLU A 308 -16.15 18.15 20.24
N ASP A 309 -16.44 17.06 20.96
CA ASP A 309 -15.43 16.08 21.38
C ASP A 309 -14.76 15.42 20.17
N LEU A 310 -15.54 15.07 19.13
CA LEU A 310 -15.01 14.48 17.89
C LEU A 310 -14.10 15.45 17.14
N ILE A 311 -14.49 16.73 17.10
CA ILE A 311 -13.69 17.79 16.48
C ILE A 311 -12.40 18.01 17.27
N LEU A 312 -12.47 18.08 18.60
CA LEU A 312 -11.31 18.25 19.45
C LEU A 312 -10.32 17.09 19.28
N PHE A 313 -10.80 15.85 19.31
CA PHE A 313 -9.98 14.67 19.00
C PHE A 313 -9.30 14.81 17.64
N ALA A 314 -10.07 15.12 16.59
CA ALA A 314 -9.55 15.16 15.25
C ALA A 314 -8.52 16.28 15.06
N VAL A 315 -8.70 17.45 15.68
CA VAL A 315 -7.70 18.53 15.72
C VAL A 315 -6.42 18.03 16.37
N ARG A 316 -6.50 17.52 17.61
CA ARG A 316 -5.32 17.10 18.37
C ARG A 316 -4.58 15.93 17.69
N HIS A 317 -5.32 14.96 17.14
CA HIS A 317 -4.75 13.84 16.40
C HIS A 317 -4.01 14.33 15.16
N ASN A 318 -4.60 15.22 14.35
CA ASN A 318 -3.94 15.71 13.13
C ASN A 318 -2.71 16.56 13.44
N VAL A 319 -2.69 17.32 14.54
CA VAL A 319 -1.49 18.04 15.00
C VAL A 319 -0.36 17.07 15.32
N LEU A 320 -0.64 16.00 16.05
CA LEU A 320 0.37 15.06 16.51
C LEU A 320 0.87 14.14 15.39
N ASN A 321 -0.03 13.71 14.50
CA ASN A 321 0.20 12.54 13.65
C ASN A 321 0.20 12.85 12.15
N THR A 322 -0.04 14.09 11.73
CA THR A 322 -0.15 14.43 10.30
C THR A 322 0.51 15.77 9.95
N SER A 323 0.71 16.01 8.65
CA SER A 323 1.13 17.31 8.11
C SER A 323 -0.05 18.18 7.61
N LYS A 324 -1.29 17.81 7.96
CA LYS A 324 -2.51 18.44 7.42
C LYS A 324 -2.86 19.77 8.08
N VAL A 325 -2.31 20.03 9.27
CA VAL A 325 -2.46 21.30 9.98
C VAL A 325 -1.53 22.33 9.35
N VAL A 326 -2.08 23.50 9.06
CA VAL A 326 -1.38 24.62 8.42
C VAL A 326 -1.60 25.90 9.22
N GLY A 327 -0.66 26.84 9.13
CA GLY A 327 -0.87 28.18 9.69
C GLY A 327 -2.05 28.88 8.99
N PHE A 328 -3.02 29.32 9.78
CA PHE A 328 -4.22 30.03 9.30
C PHE A 328 -4.04 31.56 9.40
N SER A 329 -3.46 32.03 10.51
CA SER A 329 -3.11 33.44 10.72
C SER A 329 -1.79 33.55 11.51
N GLU A 330 -1.37 34.76 11.89
CA GLU A 330 -0.17 34.94 12.74
C GLU A 330 -0.29 34.27 14.12
N LYS A 331 -1.52 33.94 14.56
CA LYS A 331 -1.79 33.38 15.89
C LYS A 331 -2.65 32.13 15.88
N GLU A 332 -3.04 31.66 14.70
CA GLU A 332 -3.97 30.55 14.58
C GLU A 332 -3.44 29.51 13.62
N ASP A 333 -3.62 28.26 14.01
CA ASP A 333 -3.50 27.12 13.12
C ASP A 333 -4.88 26.77 12.55
N GLY A 334 -4.89 25.98 11.49
CA GLY A 334 -6.12 25.46 10.94
C GLY A 334 -5.94 24.19 10.11
N ILE A 335 -7.07 23.55 9.84
CA ILE A 335 -7.17 22.35 9.02
C ILE A 335 -8.41 22.43 8.14
N LYS A 336 -8.33 21.90 6.92
CA LYS A 336 -9.50 21.77 6.06
C LYS A 336 -10.55 20.90 6.73
N ALA A 337 -11.80 21.32 6.63
CA ALA A 337 -12.91 20.58 7.21
C ALA A 337 -13.05 19.18 6.63
N GLU A 338 -12.81 19.03 5.33
CA GLU A 338 -12.81 17.72 4.67
C GLU A 338 -11.82 16.75 5.32
N ASP A 339 -10.59 17.20 5.58
CA ASP A 339 -9.55 16.37 6.20
C ASP A 339 -9.91 16.00 7.64
N LEU A 340 -10.42 16.96 8.41
CA LEU A 340 -10.87 16.74 9.78
C LEU A 340 -12.06 15.75 9.81
N HIS A 341 -13.03 15.91 8.93
CA HIS A 341 -14.20 15.02 8.83
C HIS A 341 -13.79 13.62 8.41
N LYS A 342 -12.79 13.47 7.52
CA LYS A 342 -12.20 12.15 7.18
C LYS A 342 -11.55 11.50 8.40
N THR A 343 -10.86 12.24 9.27
CA THR A 343 -10.34 11.72 10.54
C THR A 343 -11.47 11.21 11.43
N VAL A 344 -12.55 11.99 11.61
CA VAL A 344 -13.70 11.57 12.43
C VAL A 344 -14.37 10.32 11.85
N GLN A 345 -14.55 10.27 10.53
CA GLN A 345 -15.10 9.10 9.85
C GLN A 345 -14.20 7.86 10.06
N LYS A 346 -12.88 8.02 9.97
CA LYS A 346 -11.91 6.93 10.14
C LYS A 346 -11.97 6.31 11.54
N PHE A 347 -11.90 7.14 12.59
CA PHE A 347 -11.78 6.65 13.96
C PHE A 347 -13.12 6.28 14.61
N PHE A 348 -14.22 6.92 14.22
CA PHE A 348 -15.52 6.73 14.88
C PHE A 348 -16.61 6.16 13.96
N GLY A 349 -16.37 6.11 12.65
CA GLY A 349 -17.41 5.72 11.68
C GLY A 349 -18.57 6.73 11.65
N ILE A 350 -18.26 8.02 11.85
CA ILE A 350 -19.23 9.12 11.93
C ILE A 350 -18.96 10.10 10.81
N SER A 351 -19.95 10.30 9.95
CA SER A 351 -19.93 11.37 8.96
C SER A 351 -20.40 12.65 9.62
N LEU A 352 -19.60 13.71 9.50
CA LEU A 352 -19.96 15.04 10.00
C LEU A 352 -20.46 15.90 8.85
N ASP A 353 -21.62 16.53 9.05
CA ASP A 353 -22.06 17.60 8.16
C ASP A 353 -21.18 18.84 8.36
N TYR A 354 -21.11 19.71 7.37
CA TYR A 354 -20.44 21.01 7.50
C TYR A 354 -21.21 21.93 8.47
N PRO A 355 -20.53 22.71 9.33
CA PRO A 355 -21.20 23.70 10.19
C PRO A 355 -22.04 24.68 9.36
N THR A 356 -23.18 25.11 9.91
CA THR A 356 -24.06 26.11 9.31
C THR A 356 -24.03 27.39 10.13
N LEU A 357 -24.38 28.53 9.52
CA LEU A 357 -24.45 29.83 10.21
C LEU A 357 -25.40 29.88 11.42
N GLU A 358 -26.28 28.88 11.57
CA GLU A 358 -27.19 28.73 12.72
C GLU A 358 -26.54 27.92 13.86
N ASN A 359 -25.55 27.09 13.56
CA ASN A 359 -24.71 26.31 14.50
C ASN A 359 -23.37 27.02 14.81
N ALA A 360 -23.32 28.34 14.57
CA ALA A 360 -22.13 29.18 14.46
C ALA A 360 -21.39 29.47 15.77
N PRO A 361 -20.20 30.08 15.69
CA PRO A 361 -19.05 29.85 14.81
C PRO A 361 -17.84 29.30 15.59
N GLU A 362 -17.97 29.22 16.92
CA GLU A 362 -17.09 28.57 17.88
C GLU A 362 -17.67 27.19 18.15
N THR A 363 -16.99 26.15 17.69
CA THR A 363 -17.10 24.85 18.36
C THR A 363 -16.47 24.99 19.75
N ALA A 364 -16.91 24.20 20.73
CA ALA A 364 -16.34 24.25 22.07
C ALA A 364 -14.80 24.10 22.04
N TYR A 365 -14.12 24.47 23.13
CA TYR A 365 -12.65 24.41 23.26
C TYR A 365 -11.86 25.47 22.45
N GLY A 366 -12.53 26.49 21.91
CA GLY A 366 -11.87 27.59 21.20
C GLY A 366 -11.50 27.26 19.75
N ILE A 367 -12.16 26.26 19.16
CA ILE A 367 -11.99 25.87 17.76
C ILE A 367 -13.12 26.55 16.97
N ASN A 368 -12.76 27.37 15.99
CA ASN A 368 -13.68 28.11 15.15
C ASN A 368 -13.83 27.47 13.77
N TYR A 369 -14.94 27.76 13.09
CA TYR A 369 -15.14 27.36 11.70
C TYR A 369 -15.19 28.58 10.77
N ASP A 370 -14.22 28.67 9.86
CA ASP A 370 -14.18 29.68 8.80
C ASP A 370 -14.93 29.18 7.55
N TYR A 371 -16.07 29.79 7.26
CA TYR A 371 -16.94 29.44 6.13
C TYR A 371 -16.34 29.79 4.76
N ASN A 372 -15.50 30.82 4.68
CA ASN A 372 -14.96 31.28 3.40
C ASN A 372 -13.89 30.30 2.88
N GLN A 373 -13.10 29.76 3.79
CA GLN A 373 -12.01 28.82 3.50
C GLN A 373 -12.41 27.37 3.76
N SER A 374 -13.58 27.14 4.37
CA SER A 374 -14.05 25.81 4.79
C SER A 374 -13.04 25.10 5.70
N MET A 375 -12.56 25.82 6.71
CA MET A 375 -11.51 25.36 7.62
C MET A 375 -11.95 25.46 9.07
N TYR A 376 -11.47 24.53 9.89
CA TYR A 376 -11.44 24.71 11.33
C TYR A 376 -10.15 25.42 11.72
N CYS A 377 -10.23 26.40 12.62
CA CYS A 377 -9.07 27.16 13.08
C CYS A 377 -9.10 27.36 14.60
N TRP A 378 -7.93 27.49 15.23
CA TRP A 378 -7.80 27.66 16.68
C TRP A 378 -6.53 28.44 17.01
N ASP A 379 -6.48 29.06 18.19
CA ASP A 379 -5.26 29.70 18.70
C ASP A 379 -4.18 28.62 18.90
N PHE A 380 -2.97 28.83 18.34
CA PHE A 380 -1.90 27.83 18.37
C PHE A 380 -1.57 27.34 19.80
N GLY A 381 -1.84 28.16 20.82
CA GLY A 381 -1.64 27.82 22.23
C GLY A 381 -2.50 26.65 22.72
N LEU A 382 -3.59 26.31 22.02
CA LEU A 382 -4.38 25.09 22.27
C LEU A 382 -3.55 23.81 22.04
N THR A 383 -2.59 23.87 21.12
CA THR A 383 -1.89 22.70 20.58
C THR A 383 -0.37 22.72 20.78
N ASP A 384 0.22 23.87 21.15
CA ASP A 384 1.66 24.06 21.38
C ASP A 384 2.31 23.11 22.41
N THR A 385 1.52 22.55 23.31
CA THR A 385 2.00 21.66 24.38
C THR A 385 1.75 20.18 24.08
N LEU A 386 1.09 19.87 22.97
CA LEU A 386 0.82 18.49 22.58
C LEU A 386 2.12 17.82 22.15
N GLN A 387 2.31 16.60 22.64
CA GLN A 387 3.42 15.74 22.28
C GLN A 387 2.98 14.28 22.37
N ILE A 388 3.60 13.43 21.56
CA ILE A 388 3.40 11.99 21.64
C ILE A 388 4.19 11.46 22.83
N ASP A 389 3.52 11.27 23.97
CA ASP A 389 4.12 10.78 25.22
C ASP A 389 3.24 9.79 26.01
N ARG A 390 2.11 9.36 25.42
CA ARG A 390 1.19 8.37 25.99
C ARG A 390 1.13 7.13 25.12
N VAL A 391 1.28 5.96 25.72
CA VAL A 391 1.09 4.68 25.03
C VAL A 391 0.08 3.85 25.80
N THR A 392 -0.92 3.34 25.07
CA THR A 392 -1.88 2.37 25.62
C THR A 392 -1.31 0.96 25.48
N ASN A 393 -1.40 0.17 26.55
CA ASN A 393 -0.98 -1.23 26.57
C ASN A 393 -2.13 -2.14 27.01
N LEU A 394 -2.50 -3.12 26.19
CA LEU A 394 -3.60 -4.05 26.46
C LEU A 394 -3.32 -4.90 27.71
N GLU A 395 -4.33 -5.03 28.57
CA GLU A 395 -4.32 -5.98 29.70
C GLU A 395 -5.16 -7.20 29.38
N THR A 396 -6.40 -6.97 28.94
CA THR A 396 -7.31 -8.04 28.57
C THR A 396 -8.05 -7.71 27.28
N VAL A 397 -8.28 -8.74 26.47
CA VAL A 397 -9.03 -8.64 25.22
C VAL A 397 -10.02 -9.80 25.16
N GLN A 398 -11.25 -9.49 24.81
CA GLN A 398 -12.29 -10.46 24.48
C GLN A 398 -12.95 -10.04 23.16
N MET A 399 -13.55 -10.97 22.44
CA MET A 399 -14.38 -10.65 21.28
C MET A 399 -15.81 -11.05 21.59
N ASN A 400 -16.76 -10.14 21.40
CA ASN A 400 -18.18 -10.44 21.59
C ASN A 400 -18.77 -11.11 20.34
N ASP A 401 -20.00 -11.61 20.46
CA ASP A 401 -20.71 -12.31 19.37
C ASP A 401 -20.95 -11.42 18.13
N ASN A 402 -20.82 -10.10 18.26
CA ASN A 402 -20.96 -9.13 17.17
C ASN A 402 -19.62 -8.80 16.50
N GLY A 403 -18.53 -9.47 16.88
CA GLY A 403 -17.19 -9.23 16.33
C GLY A 403 -16.51 -7.96 16.86
N GLU A 404 -16.96 -7.40 17.98
CA GLU A 404 -16.30 -6.26 18.62
C GLU A 404 -15.28 -6.75 19.65
N TYR A 405 -14.09 -6.15 19.66
CA TYR A 405 -13.14 -6.34 20.75
C TYR A 405 -13.60 -5.54 21.97
N MET A 406 -13.65 -6.21 23.12
CA MET A 406 -13.84 -5.62 24.44
C MET A 406 -12.48 -5.65 25.13
N ILE A 407 -11.98 -4.47 25.49
CA ILE A 407 -10.58 -4.28 25.86
C ILE A 407 -10.52 -3.56 27.21
N ASP A 408 -9.73 -4.12 28.12
CA ASP A 408 -9.19 -3.38 29.26
C ASP A 408 -7.69 -3.13 29.01
N ALA A 409 -7.24 -1.91 29.25
CA ALA A 409 -5.88 -1.48 28.98
C ALA A 409 -5.39 -0.47 30.03
N THR A 410 -4.07 -0.27 30.10
CA THR A 410 -3.46 0.81 30.89
C THR A 410 -2.73 1.79 29.95
N ILE A 411 -2.95 3.08 30.17
CA ILE A 411 -2.18 4.17 29.56
C ILE A 411 -0.91 4.37 30.40
N TYR A 412 0.22 4.45 29.71
CA TYR A 412 1.51 4.75 30.30
C TYR A 412 2.06 6.06 29.76
N TYR A 413 2.74 6.81 30.62
CA TYR A 413 3.65 7.87 30.19
C TYR A 413 4.94 7.22 29.68
N VAL A 414 5.34 7.60 28.47
CA VAL A 414 6.56 7.17 27.80
C VAL A 414 7.27 8.41 27.27
N PRO A 415 8.56 8.63 27.59
CA PRO A 415 9.32 9.74 27.03
C PRO A 415 9.20 9.78 25.49
N PRO A 416 8.95 10.95 24.87
CA PRO A 416 8.67 11.05 23.44
C PRO A 416 9.71 10.37 22.54
N GLU A 417 10.99 10.41 22.91
CA GLU A 417 12.09 9.79 22.17
C GLU A 417 12.07 8.25 22.19
N LEU A 418 11.25 7.65 23.04
CA LEU A 418 11.07 6.21 23.18
C LEU A 418 9.74 5.71 22.62
N VAL A 419 8.84 6.61 22.21
CA VAL A 419 7.59 6.23 21.56
C VAL A 419 7.90 5.77 20.12
N GLY A 420 7.42 4.59 19.77
CA GLY A 420 7.66 3.96 18.47
C GLY A 420 7.27 2.48 18.48
N ASP A 421 7.55 1.78 17.36
CA ASP A 421 7.09 0.41 17.09
C ASP A 421 7.17 -0.56 18.27
N GLY A 422 8.28 -0.52 19.01
CA GLY A 422 8.49 -1.41 20.15
C GLY A 422 7.57 -1.11 21.34
N ALA A 423 7.31 0.18 21.62
CA ALA A 423 6.44 0.59 22.72
C ALA A 423 4.98 0.17 22.49
N TYR A 424 4.54 0.17 21.22
CA TYR A 424 3.21 -0.30 20.84
C TYR A 424 3.06 -1.82 20.87
N VAL A 425 4.14 -2.60 20.73
CA VAL A 425 4.09 -4.05 20.99
C VAL A 425 3.95 -4.31 22.48
N ASN A 426 4.83 -3.70 23.27
CA ASN A 426 4.85 -3.83 24.72
C ASN A 426 5.55 -2.61 25.32
N VAL A 427 4.90 -1.94 26.27
CA VAL A 427 5.48 -0.74 26.91
C VAL A 427 6.80 -1.01 27.64
N TRP A 428 7.06 -2.27 28.01
CA TRP A 428 8.32 -2.73 28.63
C TRP A 428 9.40 -3.12 27.62
N TYR A 429 9.20 -2.85 26.32
CA TYR A 429 10.17 -3.15 25.27
C TYR A 429 11.50 -2.43 25.56
N ARG A 430 12.57 -3.23 25.71
CA ARG A 430 13.94 -2.88 26.17
C ARG A 430 14.20 -2.87 27.68
N GLY A 431 13.26 -3.30 28.54
CA GLY A 431 13.53 -3.69 29.93
C GLY A 431 14.28 -2.68 30.82
N GLY A 432 14.29 -1.39 30.45
CA GLY A 432 15.25 -0.41 30.97
C GLY A 432 14.70 0.96 31.34
N TYR A 433 13.38 1.19 31.24
CA TYR A 433 12.77 2.48 31.55
C TYR A 433 11.52 2.27 32.41
N ASN A 434 11.32 3.14 33.41
CA ASN A 434 10.14 3.12 34.27
C ASN A 434 8.99 3.82 33.53
N ALA A 435 8.28 3.10 32.67
CA ALA A 435 6.99 3.60 32.17
C ALA A 435 6.06 3.80 33.37
N GLU A 436 5.49 4.99 33.49
CA GLU A 436 4.64 5.35 34.64
C GLU A 436 3.18 5.15 34.23
N PRO A 437 2.41 4.30 34.95
CA PRO A 437 1.00 4.15 34.66
C PRO A 437 0.26 5.46 34.96
N VAL A 438 -0.71 5.78 34.10
CA VAL A 438 -1.41 7.06 34.09
C VAL A 438 -2.87 6.86 34.43
N ALA A 439 -3.51 5.95 33.69
CA ALA A 439 -4.90 5.63 33.83
C ALA A 439 -5.21 4.24 33.28
N LYS A 440 -6.32 3.66 33.74
CA LYS A 440 -6.95 2.50 33.10
C LYS A 440 -8.02 2.94 32.13
N VAL A 441 -8.18 2.16 31.07
CA VAL A 441 -9.13 2.40 30.00
C VAL A 441 -9.95 1.14 29.76
N SER A 442 -11.25 1.33 29.57
CA SER A 442 -12.11 0.34 28.92
C SER A 442 -12.47 0.83 27.52
N ALA A 443 -12.33 -0.03 26.52
CA ALA A 443 -12.62 0.30 25.14
C ALA A 443 -13.42 -0.81 24.45
N ARG A 444 -14.30 -0.41 23.53
CA ARG A 444 -14.92 -1.30 22.55
C ARG A 444 -14.61 -0.80 21.16
N ILE A 445 -14.05 -1.68 20.34
CA ILE A 445 -13.65 -1.36 18.97
C ILE A 445 -14.15 -2.46 18.03
N VAL A 446 -14.44 -2.09 16.79
CA VAL A 446 -14.83 -3.04 15.75
C VAL A 446 -13.76 -3.03 14.67
N PRO A 447 -13.29 -4.19 14.19
CA PRO A 447 -12.51 -4.26 12.96
C PRO A 447 -13.26 -3.53 11.85
N ASN A 448 -12.63 -2.52 11.25
CA ASN A 448 -13.10 -1.90 10.03
C ASN A 448 -11.96 -1.99 9.03
N GLY A 449 -11.75 -3.23 8.61
CA GLY A 449 -10.51 -3.57 7.98
C GLY A 449 -9.32 -3.76 8.94
N ASN A 450 -8.18 -3.09 8.64
CA ASN A 450 -6.86 -3.14 9.28
C ASN A 450 -6.75 -1.90 10.15
N PHE A 451 -7.81 -1.10 10.16
CA PHE A 451 -8.10 -0.10 11.15
C PHE A 451 -9.23 -0.58 12.04
N TYR A 452 -9.47 0.17 13.09
CA TYR A 452 -10.56 -0.07 14.00
C TYR A 452 -11.48 1.13 14.01
N VAL A 453 -12.75 0.90 14.28
CA VAL A 453 -13.71 1.96 14.59
C VAL A 453 -14.02 1.87 16.07
N LEU A 454 -13.83 2.98 16.77
CA LEU A 454 -14.17 3.11 18.17
C LEU A 454 -15.69 3.11 18.34
N ARG A 455 -16.18 2.28 19.27
CA ARG A 455 -17.58 2.25 19.71
C ARG A 455 -17.75 2.80 21.11
N HIS A 456 -16.73 2.60 21.94
CA HIS A 456 -16.71 3.08 23.30
C HIS A 456 -15.28 3.27 23.77
N TYR A 457 -15.04 4.32 24.55
CA TYR A 457 -13.79 4.58 25.23
C TYR A 457 -14.11 5.27 26.55
N GLU A 458 -13.54 4.81 27.65
CA GLU A 458 -13.70 5.45 28.95
C GLU A 458 -12.43 5.26 29.77
N ILE A 459 -11.92 6.37 30.31
CA ILE A 459 -10.94 6.30 31.40
C ILE A 459 -11.67 5.89 32.68
N THR A 460 -11.38 4.68 33.18
CA THR A 460 -12.08 4.07 34.31
C THR A 460 -11.41 4.34 35.65
N GLU A 461 -10.10 4.59 35.67
CA GLU A 461 -9.30 4.80 36.87
C GLU A 461 -8.06 5.65 36.56
N TRP A 462 -7.67 6.57 37.46
CA TRP A 462 -6.41 7.32 37.39
C TRP A 462 -5.45 6.80 38.46
N TYR A 463 -4.15 6.74 38.15
CA TYR A 463 -3.10 6.25 39.07
C TYR A 463 -2.54 7.33 40.00
#